data_AF-A0A4Q2LWB7-F1
#
_entry.id   AF-A0A4Q2LWB7-F1
#
_cell.length_a   1.000
_cell.length_b   1.000
_cell.length_c   1.000
_cell.angle_alpha   90.00
_cell.angle_beta   90.00
_cell.angle_gamma   90.00
#
_symmetry.space_group_name_H-M   'P 1'
#
loop_
_entity.id
_entity.type
_entity.pdbx_description
1 polymer ?
#
loop_
_entity_poly.entity_id
_entity_poly.type
_entity_poly.pdbx_seq_one_letter_code
_entity_poly.pdbx_strand_id
1 'polypeptide(L)'
;MDDLITRLENHNEEILLNLSETSYEALSEFVEMRQEIIDEMARIIAEHPLSEAQQNRIHQIQQSEESIRIRMFELKNEAADWLRNREQVKTQRKAYENVYAADSILMDRKK
;
A
#
# COMPACT_ATOMS: atom_id res chain seq x y z
N MET A 1 -3.02 -25.31 14.48
CA MET A 1 -4.09 -24.30 14.37
C MET A 1 -3.81 -23.13 15.32
N ASP A 2 -3.79 -23.33 16.64
CA ASP A 2 -3.54 -22.21 17.58
C ASP A 2 -2.23 -21.47 17.33
N ASP A 3 -1.16 -22.18 16.96
CA ASP A 3 0.12 -21.55 16.59
C ASP A 3 0.00 -20.63 15.37
N LEU A 4 -0.82 -21.00 14.38
CA LEU A 4 -1.07 -20.17 13.20
C LEU A 4 -1.86 -18.91 13.55
N ILE A 5 -2.86 -19.06 14.42
CA ILE A 5 -3.64 -17.92 14.92
C ILE A 5 -2.75 -16.98 15.74
N THR A 6 -1.88 -17.51 16.61
CA THR A 6 -0.93 -16.69 17.38
C THR A 6 0.06 -15.98 16.47
N ARG A 7 0.59 -16.64 15.43
CA ARG A 7 1.45 -15.98 14.44
C ARG A 7 0.70 -14.85 13.73
N LEU A 8 -0.54 -15.08 13.31
CA LEU A 8 -1.36 -14.07 12.65
C LEU A 8 -1.63 -12.87 13.58
N GLU A 9 -1.95 -13.12 14.85
CA GLU A 9 -2.15 -12.09 15.88
C GLU A 9 -0.88 -11.25 16.06
N ASN A 10 0.27 -11.87 16.27
CA ASN A 10 1.54 -11.18 16.49
C ASN A 10 1.89 -10.26 15.31
N HIS A 11 1.74 -10.76 14.09
CA HIS A 11 2.00 -9.98 12.88
C HIS A 11 1.02 -8.83 12.69
N ASN A 12 -0.25 -9.06 13.00
CA ASN A 12 -1.27 -8.02 12.95
C ASN A 12 -0.98 -6.93 13.99
N GLU A 13 -0.62 -7.30 15.23
CA GLU A 13 -0.23 -6.35 16.28
C GLU A 13 1.02 -5.54 15.90
N GLU A 14 2.05 -6.19 15.36
CA GLU A 14 3.29 -5.53 14.92
C GLU A 14 3.02 -4.45 13.87
N ILE A 15 2.15 -4.73 12.90
CA ILE A 15 1.76 -3.75 11.88
C ILE A 15 0.90 -2.64 12.46
N LEU A 16 -0.04 -2.96 13.35
CA LEU A 16 -0.89 -1.94 13.97
C LEU A 16 -0.08 -0.96 14.83
N LEU A 17 0.94 -1.44 15.54
CA LEU A 17 1.81 -0.61 16.37
C LEU A 17 2.57 0.45 15.55
N ASN A 18 2.93 0.11 14.31
CA ASN A 18 3.75 0.97 13.45
C ASN A 18 2.98 1.54 12.25
N LEU A 19 1.66 1.38 12.21
CA LEU A 19 0.85 1.55 11.00
C LEU A 19 1.03 2.91 10.30
N SER A 20 1.15 3.98 11.07
CA SER A 20 1.36 5.34 10.54
C SER A 20 2.72 5.55 9.88
N GLU A 21 3.71 4.76 10.25
CA GLU A 21 5.09 4.83 9.75
C GLU A 21 5.39 3.73 8.73
N THR A 22 4.55 2.70 8.65
CA THR A 22 4.71 1.60 7.69
C THR A 22 4.67 2.11 6.25
N SER A 23 5.66 1.70 5.47
CA SER A 23 5.74 1.98 4.04
C SER A 23 4.81 1.08 3.23
N TYR A 24 4.65 1.42 1.95
CA TYR A 24 3.92 0.58 1.02
C TYR A 24 4.52 -0.83 0.92
N GLU A 25 5.85 -0.93 0.80
CA GLU A 25 6.57 -2.19 0.67
C GLU A 25 6.36 -3.09 1.90
N ALA A 26 6.49 -2.53 3.10
CA ALA A 26 6.28 -3.28 4.34
C ALA A 26 4.81 -3.74 4.50
N LEU A 27 3.83 -2.93 4.07
CA LEU A 27 2.43 -3.37 4.03
C LEU A 27 2.19 -4.47 2.99
N SER A 28 2.87 -4.42 1.85
CA SER A 28 2.82 -5.48 0.84
C SER A 28 3.37 -6.80 1.37
N GLU A 29 4.57 -6.77 1.98
CA GLU A 29 5.18 -7.94 2.62
C GLU A 29 4.28 -8.52 3.72
N PHE A 30 3.67 -7.66 4.53
CA PHE A 30 2.71 -8.09 5.54
C PHE A 30 1.52 -8.85 4.95
N VAL A 31 0.92 -8.31 3.88
CA VAL A 31 -0.25 -8.93 3.23
C VAL A 31 0.13 -10.29 2.63
N GLU A 32 1.31 -10.41 2.03
CA GLU A 32 1.81 -11.67 1.48
C GLU A 32 2.00 -12.73 2.57
N MET A 33 2.73 -12.39 3.64
CA MET A 33 2.92 -13.32 4.77
C MET A 33 1.60 -13.68 5.46
N ARG A 34 0.68 -12.72 5.60
CA ARG A 34 -0.67 -12.98 6.12
C ARG A 34 -1.42 -13.96 5.23
N GLN A 35 -1.33 -13.82 3.90
CA GLN A 35 -1.98 -14.72 2.96
C GLN A 35 -1.46 -16.16 3.10
N GLU A 36 -0.14 -16.34 3.25
CA GLU A 36 0.44 -17.67 3.47
C GLU A 36 -0.11 -18.36 4.72
N ILE A 37 -0.25 -17.62 5.83
CA ILE A 37 -0.82 -18.13 7.07
C ILE A 37 -2.30 -18.50 6.88
N ILE A 38 -3.08 -17.64 6.22
CA ILE A 38 -4.50 -17.89 5.95
C ILE A 38 -4.69 -19.11 5.04
N ASP A 39 -3.84 -19.28 4.03
CA ASP A 39 -3.88 -20.44 3.13
C ASP A 39 -3.55 -21.74 3.88
N GLU A 40 -2.57 -21.70 4.79
CA GLU A 40 -2.26 -22.83 5.66
C GLU A 40 -3.44 -23.16 6.60
N MET A 41 -4.05 -22.14 7.20
CA MET A 41 -5.24 -22.31 8.04
C MET A 41 -6.40 -22.92 7.23
N ALA A 42 -6.67 -22.42 6.02
CA ALA A 42 -7.77 -22.89 5.18
C ALA A 42 -7.65 -24.40 4.86
N ARG A 43 -6.42 -24.89 4.60
CA ARG A 43 -6.15 -26.32 4.40
C ARG A 43 -6.51 -27.15 5.63
N ILE A 44 -6.18 -26.66 6.83
CA ILE A 44 -6.45 -27.36 8.09
C ILE A 44 -7.94 -27.31 8.43
N ILE A 45 -8.62 -26.19 8.20
CA ILE A 45 -10.04 -25.98 8.50
C ILE A 45 -10.93 -26.98 7.76
N ALA A 46 -10.53 -27.37 6.54
CA ALA A 46 -11.27 -28.34 5.74
C ALA A 46 -11.43 -29.70 6.44
N GLU A 47 -10.45 -30.10 7.26
CA GLU A 47 -10.43 -31.37 8.00
C GLU A 47 -10.80 -31.18 9.48
N HIS A 48 -10.47 -30.01 10.04
CA HIS A 48 -10.63 -29.68 11.45
C HIS A 48 -11.21 -28.27 11.62
N PRO A 49 -12.55 -28.15 11.69
CA PRO A 49 -13.23 -26.87 11.89
C PRO A 49 -12.74 -26.12 13.14
N LEU A 50 -12.75 -24.79 13.08
CA LEU A 50 -12.35 -23.93 14.19
C LEU A 50 -13.25 -24.12 15.40
N SER A 51 -12.65 -24.17 16.59
CA SER A 51 -13.40 -24.07 17.85
C SER A 51 -13.96 -22.66 18.05
N GLU A 52 -14.97 -22.49 18.91
CA GLU A 52 -15.52 -21.16 19.24
C GLU A 52 -14.44 -20.20 19.77
N ALA A 53 -13.50 -20.69 20.58
CA ALA A 53 -12.40 -19.89 21.09
C ALA A 53 -11.49 -19.38 19.95
N GLN A 54 -11.19 -20.23 18.97
CA GLN A 54 -10.40 -19.87 17.80
C GLN A 54 -11.14 -18.89 16.88
N GLN A 55 -12.44 -19.09 16.68
CA GLN A 55 -13.28 -18.16 15.91
C GLN A 55 -13.30 -16.77 16.54
N ASN A 56 -13.44 -16.70 17.87
CA ASN A 56 -13.41 -15.43 18.59
C ASN A 56 -12.08 -14.71 18.42
N ARG A 57 -10.94 -15.41 18.47
CA ARG A 57 -9.62 -14.85 18.22
C ARG A 57 -9.51 -14.24 16.82
N ILE A 58 -9.92 -14.98 15.80
CA ILE A 58 -9.96 -14.48 14.42
C ILE A 58 -10.88 -13.27 14.27
N HIS A 59 -12.02 -13.28 14.95
CA HIS A 59 -12.93 -12.14 14.94
C HIS A 59 -12.30 -10.87 15.55
N GLN A 60 -11.46 -11.00 16.58
CA GLN A 60 -10.74 -9.84 17.14
C GLN A 60 -9.74 -9.26 16.13
N ILE A 61 -9.00 -10.10 15.41
CA ILE A 61 -8.09 -9.65 14.34
C ILE A 61 -8.86 -8.85 13.27
N GLN A 62 -10.03 -9.35 12.86
CA GLN A 62 -10.87 -8.70 11.86
C GLN A 62 -11.31 -7.28 12.23
N GLN A 63 -11.40 -6.93 13.53
CA GLN A 63 -11.78 -5.58 13.97
C GLN A 63 -10.78 -4.52 13.54
N SER A 64 -9.52 -4.91 13.32
CA SER A 64 -8.42 -4.01 12.99
C SER A 64 -8.13 -3.86 11.49
N GLU A 65 -8.79 -4.67 10.66
CA GLU A 65 -8.58 -4.71 9.20
C GLU A 65 -8.88 -3.37 8.52
N GLU A 66 -9.87 -2.63 9.04
CA GLU A 66 -10.26 -1.36 8.45
C GLU A 66 -9.16 -0.30 8.63
N SER A 67 -8.48 -0.29 9.78
CA SER A 67 -7.35 0.62 10.01
C SER A 67 -6.23 0.37 9.00
N ILE A 68 -5.88 -0.90 8.77
CA ILE A 68 -4.85 -1.28 7.80
C ILE A 68 -5.28 -0.88 6.38
N ARG A 69 -6.55 -1.14 6.02
CA ARG A 69 -7.12 -0.77 4.72
C ARG A 69 -7.08 0.74 4.47
N ILE A 70 -7.43 1.54 5.48
CA ILE A 70 -7.37 3.01 5.41
C ILE A 70 -5.94 3.45 5.11
N ARG A 71 -4.95 2.93 5.83
CA ARG A 71 -3.54 3.27 5.61
C ARG A 71 -3.07 2.93 4.20
N MET A 72 -3.44 1.76 3.68
CA MET A 72 -3.13 1.37 2.30
C MET A 72 -3.76 2.34 1.28
N PHE A 73 -4.99 2.81 1.56
CA PHE A 73 -5.68 3.77 0.71
C PHE A 73 -5.01 5.16 0.75
N GLU A 74 -4.57 5.62 1.91
CA GLU A 74 -3.80 6.87 2.06
C GLU A 74 -2.53 6.85 1.22
N LEU A 75 -1.72 5.79 1.34
CA LEU A 75 -0.48 5.63 0.57
C LEU A 75 -0.74 5.61 -0.95
N LYS A 76 -1.81 4.94 -1.37
CA LYS A 76 -2.24 4.94 -2.78
C LYS A 76 -2.59 6.35 -3.27
N ASN A 77 -3.32 7.12 -2.46
CA ASN A 77 -3.70 8.48 -2.83
C ASN A 77 -2.49 9.42 -2.86
N GLU A 78 -1.59 9.31 -1.90
CA GLU A 78 -0.34 10.07 -1.88
C GLU A 78 0.49 9.83 -3.15
N ALA A 79 0.65 8.57 -3.55
CA ALA A 79 1.34 8.22 -4.79
C ALA A 79 0.64 8.79 -6.04
N ALA A 80 -0.70 8.75 -6.08
CA ALA A 80 -1.48 9.32 -7.18
C ALA A 80 -1.34 10.84 -7.27
N ASP A 81 -1.35 11.54 -6.14
CA ASP A 81 -1.20 13.00 -6.09
C ASP A 81 0.23 13.42 -6.43
N TRP A 82 1.24 12.66 -6.01
CA TRP A 82 2.63 12.88 -6.43
C TRP A 82 2.78 12.78 -7.96
N LEU A 83 2.16 11.78 -8.58
CA LEU A 83 2.16 11.62 -10.04
C LEU A 83 1.49 12.81 -10.75
N ARG A 84 0.31 13.23 -10.27
CA ARG A 84 -0.42 14.40 -10.81
C ARG A 84 0.40 15.68 -10.73
N ASN A 85 1.01 15.95 -9.58
CA ASN A 85 1.86 17.13 -9.37
C ASN A 85 3.06 17.14 -10.31
N ARG A 86 3.67 15.97 -10.55
CA ARG A 86 4.77 15.82 -11.52
C ARG A 86 4.33 16.13 -12.95
N GLU A 87 3.14 15.72 -13.36
CA GLU A 87 2.58 16.03 -14.68
C GLU A 87 2.30 17.53 -14.84
N GLN A 88 1.78 18.19 -13.81
CA GLN A 88 1.56 19.63 -13.80
C GLN A 88 2.87 20.41 -13.93
N VAL A 89 3.92 20.03 -13.19
CA VAL A 89 5.25 20.66 -13.29
C VAL A 89 5.85 20.49 -14.69
N LYS A 90 5.71 19.32 -15.32
CA LYS A 90 6.16 19.10 -16.70
C LYS A 90 5.40 19.98 -17.70
N THR A 91 4.10 20.16 -17.49
CA THR A 91 3.26 21.01 -18.35
C THR A 91 3.63 22.48 -18.21
N GLN A 92 3.88 22.95 -16.99
CA GLN A 92 4.36 24.31 -16.74
C GLN A 92 5.73 24.54 -17.38
N ARG A 93 6.71 23.63 -17.20
CA ARG A 93 8.03 23.75 -17.85
C ARG A 93 7.93 23.82 -19.38
N LYS A 94 7.11 22.98 -20.01
CA LYS A 94 6.87 23.04 -21.47
C LYS A 94 6.24 24.36 -21.92
N ALA A 95 5.33 24.93 -21.12
CA ALA A 95 4.72 26.23 -21.45
C ALA A 95 5.76 27.37 -21.39
N TYR A 96 6.63 27.38 -20.38
CA TYR A 96 7.71 28.37 -20.30
C TYR A 96 8.80 28.15 -21.39
N GLU A 97 9.20 26.91 -21.67
CA GLU A 97 10.18 26.62 -22.74
C GLU A 97 9.66 26.99 -24.14
N ASN A 98 8.37 26.76 -24.43
CA ASN A 98 7.77 27.15 -25.72
C ASN A 98 7.66 28.67 -25.91
N VAL A 99 7.51 29.45 -24.82
CA VAL A 99 7.52 30.92 -24.90
C VAL A 99 8.93 31.44 -25.23
N TYR A 100 9.98 30.85 -24.65
CA TYR A 100 11.36 31.22 -24.96
C TYR A 100 11.85 30.72 -26.33
N ALA A 101 11.28 29.63 -26.86
CA ALA A 101 11.62 29.12 -28.19
C ALA A 101 10.98 29.94 -29.35
N ALA A 102 9.84 30.61 -29.11
CA ALA A 102 9.19 31.45 -30.11
C ALA A 102 9.97 32.76 -30.39
N ASP A 103 10.66 33.30 -29.38
CA ASP A 103 11.49 34.53 -29.51
C ASP A 103 12.94 34.27 -29.94
N SER A 104 13.36 33.02 -30.13
CA SER A 104 14.73 32.65 -30.56
C SER A 104 14.86 32.36 -32.07
N ILE A 105 13.85 32.72 -32.88
CA ILE A 105 13.96 32.69 -34.35
C ILE A 105 14.53 34.02 -34.84
N LEU A 106 15.75 34.35 -34.40
CA LEU A 106 16.52 35.45 -34.98
C LEU A 106 18.00 35.09 -34.93
N MET A 107 18.63 35.17 -36.11
CA MET A 107 20.05 34.96 -36.40
C MET A 107 20.48 33.51 -36.67
N ASP A 108 20.42 33.10 -37.94
CA ASP A 108 21.60 33.22 -38.81
C ASP A 108 21.21 32.91 -40.27
N ARG A 109 21.23 33.94 -41.12
CA ARG A 109 21.40 33.77 -42.57
C ARG A 109 22.47 34.75 -43.03
N LYS A 110 23.73 34.42 -42.70
CA LYS A 110 24.86 34.84 -43.52
C LYS A 110 25.06 33.86 -44.68
N LYS A 111 24.63 34.26 -45.87
CA LYS A 111 25.39 34.29 -47.13
C LYS A 111 24.48 34.65 -48.30
#